data_AF-A0A4P9XGG0-F1
#
_entry.id   AF-A0A4P9XGG0-F1
#
_cell.length_a   1.000
_cell.length_b   1.000
_cell.length_c   1.000
_cell.angle_alpha   90.00
_cell.angle_beta   90.00
_cell.angle_gamma   90.00
#
_symmetry.space_group_name_H-M   'P 1'
#
loop_
_entity.id
_entity.type
_entity.pdbx_description
1 polymer ?
#
loop_
_entity_poly.entity_id
_entity_poly.type
_entity_poly.pdbx_seq_one_letter_code
_entity_poly.pdbx_strand_id
1 'polypeptide(L)' 'MRAADPEKPVCAVTGLPARYRDPHTGLPYADARAFSVIRRLAAGRFPWNGELGAYTSAIDARIPSGLPQ' A
#
# COMPACT_ATOMS: atom_id res chain seq x y z
N MET A 1 31.76 -9.13 16.96
CA MET A 1 30.42 -9.33 16.37
C MET A 1 30.12 -8.09 15.53
N ARG A 2 29.93 -8.21 14.22
CA ARG A 2 29.46 -7.08 13.40
C ARG A 2 28.01 -6.80 13.80
N ALA A 3 27.68 -5.56 14.15
CA ALA A 3 26.29 -5.13 14.16
C ALA A 3 25.71 -5.45 12.77
N ALA A 4 24.59 -6.18 12.73
CA ALA A 4 23.85 -6.32 11.49
C ALA A 4 23.56 -4.91 10.99
N ASP A 5 23.96 -4.61 9.75
CA ASP A 5 23.58 -3.37 9.08
C ASP A 5 22.06 -3.22 9.23
N PRO A 6 21.53 -2.06 9.66
CA PRO A 6 20.09 -1.92 9.82
C PRO A 6 19.46 -2.21 8.46
N GLU A 7 18.77 -3.35 8.36
CA GLU A 7 18.13 -3.76 7.12
C GLU A 7 17.30 -2.59 6.60
N LYS A 8 17.62 -2.14 5.37
CA LYS A 8 16.92 -1.02 4.77
C LYS A 8 15.43 -1.32 4.83
N PRO A 9 14.60 -0.36 5.30
CA PRO A 9 13.18 -0.61 5.46
C PRO A 9 12.58 -1.04 4.11
N VAL A 10 11.70 -2.03 4.14
CA VAL A 10 11.04 -2.56 2.95
C VAL A 10 9.69 -1.88 2.76
N CYS A 11 9.34 -1.54 1.54
CA CYS A 11 8.07 -0.92 1.19
C CYS A 11 6.90 -1.84 1.57
N ALA A 12 5.97 -1.34 2.38
CA ALA A 12 4.80 -2.09 2.83
C ALA A 12 3.85 -2.52 1.70
N VAL A 13 3.92 -1.86 0.54
CA VAL A 13 3.02 -2.13 -0.61
C VAL A 13 3.67 -3.01 -1.66
N THR A 14 4.95 -2.80 -1.97
CA THR A 14 5.62 -3.45 -3.12
C THR A 14 6.70 -4.45 -2.75
N GLY A 15 7.13 -4.51 -1.48
CA GLY A 15 8.25 -5.37 -1.06
C GLY A 15 9.62 -4.90 -1.56
N LEU A 16 9.71 -3.77 -2.27
CA LEU A 16 10.97 -3.18 -2.72
C LEU A 16 11.63 -2.37 -1.60
N PRO A 17 12.95 -2.09 -1.67
CA PRO A 17 13.61 -1.20 -0.72
C PRO A 17 12.91 0.16 -0.66
N ALA A 18 12.49 0.58 0.53
CA ALA A 18 11.81 1.85 0.74
C ALA A 18 12.80 3.01 0.71
N ARG A 19 12.40 4.08 0.02
CA ARG A 19 13.16 5.34 -0.04
C ARG A 19 12.57 6.41 0.87
N TYR A 20 11.30 6.25 1.25
CA TYR A 20 10.54 7.25 1.98
C TYR A 20 9.73 6.60 3.11
N ARG A 21 9.26 7.42 4.05
CA ARG A 21 8.26 7.06 5.06
C ARG A 21 7.11 8.03 5.03
N ASP A 22 5.90 7.51 5.15
CA ASP A 22 4.71 8.35 5.28
C ASP A 22 4.63 8.95 6.71
N PRO A 23 4.55 10.29 6.87
CA PRO A 23 4.57 10.92 8.20
C PRO A 23 3.31 10.67 9.02
N HIS A 24 2.22 10.24 8.39
CA HIS A 24 0.95 10.01 9.08
C HIS A 24 0.85 8.59 9.65
N THR A 25 1.26 7.59 8.89
CA THR A 25 1.18 6.17 9.26
C THR A 25 2.51 5.59 9.75
N GLY A 26 3.62 6.27 9.45
CA GLY A 26 4.97 5.76 9.70
C GLY A 26 5.42 4.66 8.73
N LEU A 27 4.58 4.28 7.75
CA LEU A 27 4.85 3.17 6.86
C LEU A 27 5.96 3.50 5.84
N PRO A 28 6.94 2.60 5.64
CA PRO A 28 7.95 2.74 4.60
C PRO A 28 7.36 2.47 3.20
N TYR A 29 7.76 3.28 2.21
CA TYR A 29 7.34 3.12 0.81
C TYR A 29 8.45 3.42 -0.20
N ALA A 30 8.35 2.79 -1.38
CA ALA A 30 9.36 2.89 -2.45
C ALA A 30 9.09 4.05 -3.44
N ASP A 31 7.83 4.27 -3.81
CA ASP A 31 7.42 5.20 -4.88
C ASP A 31 6.06 5.88 -4.63
N ALA A 32 5.68 6.82 -5.51
CA ALA A 32 4.45 7.59 -5.39
C ALA A 32 3.16 6.74 -5.52
N ARG A 33 3.21 5.61 -6.23
CA ARG A 33 2.06 4.69 -6.33
C ARG A 33 1.82 4.01 -5.00
N ALA A 34 2.89 3.52 -4.35
CA ALA A 34 2.83 2.94 -3.01
C ALA A 34 2.31 3.96 -1.99
N PHE A 35 2.79 5.21 -2.05
CA PHE A 35 2.28 6.29 -1.20
C PHE A 35 0.76 6.49 -1.38
N SER A 36 0.29 6.50 -2.62
CA SER A 36 -1.14 6.67 -2.94
C SER A 36 -2.00 5.51 -2.42
N VAL A 37 -1.47 4.30 -2.37
CA VAL A 37 -2.13 3.15 -1.74
C VAL A 37 -2.18 3.31 -0.23
N ILE A 38 -1.07 3.68 0.42
CA ILE A 38 -1.00 3.90 1.87
C ILE A 38 -2.00 4.98 2.32
N ARG A 39 -2.06 6.11 1.61
CA ARG A 39 -3.00 7.20 1.93
C ARG A 39 -4.47 6.77 1.79
N ARG A 40 -4.80 5.95 0.78
CA ARG A 40 -6.15 5.38 0.63
C ARG A 40 -6.48 4.35 1.70
N LEU A 41 -5.50 3.55 2.12
CA LEU A 41 -5.63 2.62 3.23
C LEU A 41 -5.91 3.35 4.53
N ALA A 42 -5.11 4.38 4.84
CA ALA A 42 -5.31 5.22 6.03
C ALA A 42 -6.68 5.93 6.04
N ALA A 43 -7.24 6.23 4.86
CA ALA A 43 -8.57 6.81 4.69
C ALA A 43 -9.70 5.77 4.62
N GLY A 44 -9.43 4.47 4.84
CA GLY A 44 -10.46 3.42 4.84
C GLY A 44 -11.12 3.18 3.48
N ARG A 45 -10.42 3.43 2.37
CA ARG A 45 -10.99 3.35 1.01
C ARG A 45 -11.04 1.94 0.43
N PHE A 46 -10.53 0.94 1.13
CA PHE A 46 -10.54 -0.46 0.70
C PHE A 46 -11.63 -1.22 1.50
N PRO A 47 -12.77 -1.54 0.89
CA PRO A 47 -13.85 -2.22 1.60
C PRO A 47 -13.54 -3.72 1.74
N TRP A 48 -14.00 -4.29 2.84
CA TRP A 48 -13.98 -5.74 3.05
C TRP A 48 -15.15 -6.38 2.31
N ASN A 49 -14.88 -7.41 1.51
CA ASN A 49 -15.89 -8.29 0.96
C ASN A 49 -15.92 -9.60 1.77
N GLY A 50 -17.02 -9.84 2.47
CA GLY A 50 -17.20 -11.02 3.31
C GLY A 50 -17.32 -12.33 2.54
N GLU A 51 -17.84 -12.31 1.31
CA GLU A 51 -17.96 -13.51 0.47
C GLU A 51 -16.60 -13.95 -0.08
N LEU A 52 -15.76 -12.99 -0.47
CA LEU A 52 -14.40 -13.26 -0.96
C LEU A 52 -13.40 -13.48 0.18
N GLY A 53 -13.75 -13.09 1.41
CA GLY A 53 -12.81 -13.09 2.53
C GLY A 53 -11.60 -12.18 2.29
N ALA A 54 -11.80 -11.07 1.58
CA ALA A 54 -10.72 -10.21 1.12
C ALA A 54 -11.11 -8.73 1.06
N TYR A 55 -10.13 -7.85 1.23
CA TYR A 55 -10.26 -6.45 0.85
C TYR A 55 -10.27 -6.34 -0.68
N THR A 56 -11.21 -5.58 -1.23
CA THR A 56 -11.33 -5.38 -2.68
C THR A 56 -10.59 -4.13 -3.14
N SER A 57 -10.73 -3.73 -4.41
CA SER A 57 -10.15 -2.50 -4.93
C SER A 57 -10.65 -1.26 -4.19
N ALA A 58 -9.83 -0.19 -4.20
CA ALA A 58 -10.24 1.06 -3.59
C ALA A 58 -11.53 1.59 -4.25
N ILE A 59 -12.45 2.15 -3.47
CA ILE A 59 -13.73 2.68 -3.96
C ILE A 59 -13.57 3.88 -4.92
N ASP A 60 -12.39 4.50 -4.97
CA ASP A 60 -12.01 5.56 -5.90
C ASP A 60 -10.99 5.11 -6.96
N ALA A 61 -10.75 3.80 -7.05
CA ALA A 61 -9.86 3.28 -8.07
C ALA A 61 -10.44 3.59 -9.46
N ARG A 62 -9.56 4.00 -10.38
CA ARG A 62 -9.92 4.12 -11.78
C ARG A 62 -10.40 2.76 -12.28
N ILE A 63 -11.66 2.68 -12.67
CA ILE A 63 -12.25 1.50 -13.32
C ILE A 63 -11.70 1.45 -14.76
N PRO A 64 -11.01 0.38 -15.16
CA PRO A 64 -10.62 0.18 -16.56
C PRO A 64 -11.87 0.11 -17.45
N SER A 65 -11.83 0.83 -18.57
CA SER A 65 -12.89 0.74 -19.58
C SER A 65 -12.99 -0.69 -20.11
N GLY A 66 -14.21 -1.27 -20.11
CA GLY A 66 -14.48 -2.60 -20.66
C GLY A 66 -14.88 -3.68 -19.65
N LEU A 67 -15.03 -3.37 -18.36
CA LEU A 67 -15.62 -4.31 -17.40
C LEU A 67 -17.14 -4.41 -17.64
N PRO A 68 -17.71 -5.63 -17.70
CA PRO A 68 -19.15 -5.81 -17.76
C PRO A 68 -19.79 -5.19 -16.51
N GLN A 69 -20.91 -4.49 -16.73
CA GLN A 69 -21.73 -3.91 -15.65
C GLN A 69 -22.45 -5.02 -14.89
#